data_AF-S3NLM1-F1
#
_entry.id   AF-S3NLM1-F1
#
_cell.length_a   1.000
_cell.length_b   1.000
_cell.length_c   1.000
_cell.angle_alpha   90.00
_cell.angle_beta   90.00
_cell.angle_gamma   90.00
#
_symmetry.space_group_name_H-M   'P 1'
#
loop_
_entity.id
_entity.type
_entity.pdbx_description
1 polymer ?
#
loop_
_entity_poly.entity_id
_entity_poly.type
_entity_poly.pdbx_seq_one_letter_code
_entity_poly.pdbx_strand_id
1 'polypeptide(L)' 'MKIYRYLTGKDDSSFCARVTQALNEGYELYGSPTMTFNGTDVIVGQAITKDVENESDIPEALKKTSEA' A
#
# COMPACT_ATOMS: atom_id res chain seq x y z
N MET A 1 -9.52 -13.42 4.30
CA MET A 1 -8.58 -12.58 5.07
C MET A 1 -8.41 -11.24 4.37
N LYS A 2 -8.08 -10.16 5.08
CA LYS A 2 -7.84 -8.85 4.47
C LYS A 2 -6.37 -8.47 4.56
N ILE A 3 -5.74 -8.24 3.41
CA ILE A 3 -4.37 -7.74 3.32
C ILE A 3 -4.42 -6.23 3.42
N TYR A 4 -3.51 -5.65 4.19
CA TYR A 4 -3.31 -4.21 4.30
C TYR A 4 -1.88 -3.86 3.91
N ARG A 5 -1.72 -2.80 3.11
CA ARG A 5 -0.41 -2.21 2.81
C ARG A 5 -0.51 -0.69 2.88
N TYR A 6 0.45 -0.07 3.55
CA TYR A 6 0.56 1.39 3.59
C TYR A 6 1.69 1.84 2.66
N LEU A 7 1.33 2.45 1.53
CA LEU A 7 2.29 3.02 0.60
C LEU A 7 2.66 4.42 1.05
N THR A 8 3.96 4.72 1.12
CA THR A 8 4.46 6.07 1.41
C THR A 8 5.59 6.44 0.44
N GLY A 9 5.74 7.73 0.16
CA GLY A 9 6.77 8.26 -0.72
C GLY A 9 6.60 9.74 -1.00
N LYS A 10 7.47 10.29 -1.86
CA LYS A 10 7.30 11.66 -2.36
C LYS A 10 6.06 11.75 -3.26
N ASP A 11 5.48 12.94 -3.32
CA ASP A 11 4.41 13.26 -4.28
C ASP A 11 4.98 13.37 -5.71
N ASP A 12 5.23 12.23 -6.34
CA ASP A 12 5.81 12.14 -7.67
C ASP A 12 5.21 10.98 -8.50
N SER A 13 5.61 10.92 -9.77
CA SER A 13 5.15 9.89 -10.70
C SER A 13 5.52 8.46 -10.26
N SER A 14 6.58 8.29 -9.47
CA SER A 14 6.98 6.99 -8.94
C SER A 14 5.99 6.49 -7.88
N PHE A 15 5.45 7.39 -7.06
CA PHE A 15 4.38 7.05 -6.11
C PHE A 15 3.10 6.68 -6.86
N CYS A 16 2.69 7.49 -7.83
CA CYS A 16 1.53 7.19 -8.67
C CYS A 16 1.64 5.82 -9.36
N ALA A 17 2.81 5.49 -9.91
CA ALA A 17 3.04 4.19 -10.56
C ALA A 17 2.86 3.02 -9.58
N ARG A 18 3.35 3.13 -8.33
CA ARG A 18 3.19 2.10 -7.30
C ARG A 18 1.74 1.91 -6.88
N VAL A 19 0.97 2.99 -6.75
CA VAL A 19 -0.46 2.92 -6.43
C VAL A 19 -1.21 2.25 -7.60
N THR A 20 -0.98 2.69 -8.83
CA THR A 20 -1.59 2.10 -10.03
C THR A 20 -1.25 0.61 -10.17
N GLN A 21 0.00 0.23 -9.94
CA GLN A 21 0.40 -1.18 -9.94
C GLN A 21 -0.39 -1.98 -8.92
N ALA A 22 -0.54 -1.48 -7.69
CA ALA A 22 -1.28 -2.17 -6.66
C ALA A 22 -2.78 -2.33 -7.02
N LEU A 23 -3.39 -1.30 -7.60
CA LEU A 23 -4.75 -1.36 -8.09
C LEU A 23 -4.92 -2.44 -9.17
N ASN A 24 -3.96 -2.53 -10.11
CA ASN A 24 -3.95 -3.58 -11.14
C ASN A 24 -3.74 -4.99 -10.56
N GLU A 25 -3.06 -5.11 -9.42
CA GLU A 25 -2.90 -6.35 -8.67
C GLU A 25 -4.16 -6.72 -7.85
N GLY A 26 -5.25 -5.95 -7.98
CA GLY A 26 -6.53 -6.20 -7.30
C GLY A 26 -6.59 -5.67 -5.87
N TYR A 27 -5.72 -4.71 -5.51
CA TYR A 27 -5.92 -3.94 -4.29
C TYR A 27 -6.95 -2.82 -4.52
N GLU A 28 -7.55 -2.38 -3.44
CA GLU A 28 -8.49 -1.27 -3.38
C GLU A 28 -7.94 -0.16 -2.48
N LEU A 29 -8.31 1.10 -2.78
CA LEU A 29 -7.95 2.23 -1.94
C LEU A 29 -8.75 2.19 -0.64
N TYR A 30 -8.06 2.36 0.48
CA TYR A 30 -8.70 2.53 1.78
C TYR A 30 -8.67 4.00 2.20
N GLY A 31 -9.80 4.68 2.02
CA GLY A 31 -9.96 6.08 2.38
C GLY A 31 -9.11 7.06 1.54
N SER A 32 -9.05 8.30 2.01
CA SER A 32 -8.29 9.37 1.36
C SER A 32 -6.78 9.25 1.64
N PRO A 33 -5.92 9.69 0.71
CA PRO A 33 -4.49 9.77 0.97
C PRO A 33 -4.19 10.78 2.07
N THR A 34 -3.09 10.56 2.79
CA THR A 34 -2.52 11.52 3.73
C THR A 34 -1.36 12.26 3.09
N MET A 35 -1.18 13.53 3.41
CA MET A 35 -0.07 14.34 2.90
C MET A 35 0.59 15.09 4.05
N THR A 36 1.92 15.14 4.06
CA THR A 36 2.70 15.94 5.02
C THR A 36 3.91 16.55 4.33
N PHE A 37 4.44 17.65 4.85
CA PHE A 37 5.65 18.28 4.32
C PHE A 37 6.81 18.06 5.30
N ASN A 38 7.92 17.51 4.81
CA ASN A 38 9.08 17.18 5.68
C ASN A 38 10.14 18.29 5.74
N GLY A 39 9.88 19.47 5.17
CA GLY A 39 10.85 20.57 5.04
C GLY A 39 11.50 20.67 3.67
N THR A 40 11.41 19.63 2.84
CA THR A 40 11.98 19.58 1.48
C THR A 40 10.96 19.12 0.45
N ASP A 41 10.26 18.03 0.72
CA ASP A 41 9.32 17.38 -0.20
C ASP A 41 7.95 17.19 0.49
N VAL A 42 6.91 17.14 -0.34
CA VAL A 42 5.60 16.63 0.08
C VAL A 42 5.68 15.10 0.10
N ILE A 43 5.39 14.52 1.25
CA ILE A 43 5.31 13.08 1.47
C ILE A 43 3.84 12.68 1.49
N VAL A 44 3.50 11.73 0.64
CA VAL A 44 2.16 11.18 0.48
C VAL A 44 2.10 9.77 1.04
N GLY A 45 0.95 9.45 1.62
CA GLY A 45 0.63 8.13 2.15
C GLY A 45 -0.71 7.65 1.59
N GLN A 46 -0.79 6.41 1.14
CA GLN A 46 -2.02 5.77 0.67
C GLN A 46 -2.14 4.38 1.29
N ALA A 47 -3.19 4.18 2.07
CA ALA A 47 -3.60 2.86 2.53
C ALA A 47 -4.30 2.11 1.40
N ILE A 48 -3.93 0.86 1.20
CA ILE A 48 -4.59 -0.05 0.26
C ILE A 48 -4.91 -1.37 0.94
N THR A 49 -6.03 -1.97 0.54
CA THR A 49 -6.47 -3.26 1.06
C THR A 49 -6.82 -4.22 -0.04
N LYS A 50 -6.66 -5.52 0.20
CA LYS A 50 -7.09 -6.56 -0.73
C LYS A 50 -7.74 -7.68 0.05
N ASP A 51 -8.94 -8.06 -0.34
CA ASP A 51 -9.58 -9.26 0.18
C ASP A 51 -9.00 -10.50 -0.52
N VAL A 52 -8.60 -11.48 0.29
CA VAL A 52 -8.05 -12.76 -0.20
C VAL A 52 -8.75 -13.94 0.47
N GLU A 53 -8.91 -15.01 -0.30
CA GLU A 53 -9.58 -16.22 0.18
C GLU A 53 -8.60 -17.17 0.86
N ASN A 54 -7.36 -17.25 0.37
CA ASN A 54 -6.35 -18.19 0.86
C ASN A 54 -5.08 -17.48 1.36
N GLU A 55 -4.39 -18.13 2.30
CA GLU A 55 -3.10 -17.65 2.83
C GLU A 55 -1.99 -17.70 1.77
N SER A 56 -2.12 -18.56 0.75
CA SER A 56 -1.23 -18.61 -0.41
C SER A 56 -1.16 -17.29 -1.17
N ASP A 57 -2.25 -16.52 -1.17
CA ASP A 57 -2.43 -15.29 -1.96
C ASP A 57 -1.83 -14.07 -1.25
N ILE A 58 -1.38 -14.25 -0.01
CA ILE A 58 -0.66 -13.22 0.74
C ILE A 58 0.75 -13.08 0.15
N PRO A 59 1.20 -11.86 -0.17
CA PRO A 59 2.59 -11.60 -0.56
C PRO A 59 3.55 -12.18 0.49
N GLU A 60 4.62 -12.85 0.04
CA GLU A 60 5.60 -13.47 0.95
C GLU A 60 6.19 -12.50 1.98
N ALA A 61 6.33 -11.22 1.60
CA ALA A 61 6.79 -10.16 2.48
C ALA A 61 5.92 -9.96 3.73
N LEU A 62 4.64 -10.34 3.68
CA LEU A 62 3.68 -10.22 4.79
C LEU A 62 3.42 -11.55 5.52
N LYS A 63 3.80 -12.69 4.93
CA LYS A 63 3.66 -14.02 5.57
C LYS A 63 4.59 -14.21 6.78
N LYS A 64 5.69 -13.46 6.86
CA LYS A 64 6.75 -13.62 7.89
C LYS A 64 6.49 -12.88 9.20
N THR A 65 5.35 -12.20 9.35
CA THR A 65 5.10 -11.31 10.51
C THR A 65 4.11 -11.91 11.52
N SER A 66 3.59 -13.12 11.28
CA SER A 66 2.61 -13.80 12.17
C SER A 66 3.21 -14.84 13.12
N GLU A 67 4.53 -15.04 13.16
CA GLU A 67 5.20 -16.02 14.03
C GLU A 67 5.74 -15.44 15.36
N ALA A 68 5.20 -14.32 15.86
CA ALA A 68 5.59 -13.72 17.14
C ALA A 68 4.42 -13.57 18.11
#